data_AF-A0A6F9E2J4-F1
#
_entry.id   AF-A0A6F9E2J4-F1
#
_cell.length_a   1.000
_cell.length_b   1.000
_cell.length_c   1.000
_cell.angle_alpha   90.00
_cell.angle_beta   90.00
_cell.angle_gamma   90.00
#
_symmetry.space_group_name_H-M   'P 1'
#
loop_
_entity.id
_entity.type
_entity.pdbx_description
1 polymer ?
#
loop_
_entity_poly.entity_id
_entity_poly.type
_entity_poly.pdbx_seq_one_letter_code
_entity_poly.pdbx_strand_id
1 'polypeptide(L)'
;MAHKDGLVRFGFDFLEDLFARFGCEILVVNKAEDMSPAEELAEDLINIVQHFAVKLYGSRTYRARKLTKAVREELSGATDDPTKEPAAES
;
A
#
# COMPACT_ATOMS: atom_id res chain seq x y z
N MET A 1 -12.56 10.62 4.84
CA MET A 1 -12.67 10.80 3.37
C MET A 1 -12.25 9.49 2.75
N ALA A 2 -13.02 8.95 1.80
CA ALA A 2 -12.81 7.61 1.23
C ALA A 2 -11.41 7.45 0.63
N HIS A 3 -10.74 6.34 0.92
CA HIS A 3 -9.34 6.12 0.53
C HIS A 3 -9.26 5.83 -0.97
N LYS A 4 -8.60 6.75 -1.70
CA LYS A 4 -8.30 6.70 -3.15
C LYS A 4 -7.21 5.66 -3.48
N ASP A 5 -6.70 5.01 -2.44
CA ASP A 5 -5.39 4.37 -2.40
C ASP A 5 -5.44 2.87 -2.80
N GLY A 6 -6.64 2.26 -2.77
CA GLY A 6 -6.82 0.83 -3.03
C GLY A 6 -6.75 0.41 -4.51
N LEU A 7 -6.83 1.35 -5.47
CA LEU A 7 -6.70 1.06 -6.90
C LEU A 7 -5.27 1.30 -7.40
N VAL A 8 -4.65 2.40 -6.97
CA VAL A 8 -3.28 2.79 -7.30
C VAL A 8 -2.70 3.72 -6.25
N ARG A 9 -1.51 3.40 -5.73
CA ARG A 9 -0.75 4.30 -4.84
C ARG A 9 -0.17 5.53 -5.56
N PHE A 10 0.11 5.40 -6.86
CA PHE A 10 0.61 6.48 -7.71
C PHE A 10 -0.08 6.47 -9.07
N GLY A 11 -0.23 7.64 -9.69
CA GLY A 11 -0.75 7.74 -11.06
C GLY A 11 -2.25 7.53 -11.18
N PHE A 12 -3.03 7.77 -10.11
CA PHE A 12 -4.49 7.79 -10.20
C PHE A 12 -4.95 8.78 -11.25
N ASP A 13 -4.41 10.00 -11.25
CA ASP A 13 -4.83 11.05 -12.17
C ASP A 13 -4.56 10.65 -13.64
N PHE A 14 -3.49 9.87 -13.89
CA PHE A 14 -3.23 9.29 -15.21
C PHE A 14 -4.29 8.25 -15.61
N LEU A 15 -4.71 7.38 -14.69
CA LEU A 15 -5.76 6.39 -14.96
C LEU A 15 -7.13 7.02 -15.12
N GLU A 16 -7.43 8.06 -14.34
CA GLU A 16 -8.64 8.87 -14.47
C GLU A 16 -8.71 9.52 -15.87
N ASP A 17 -7.63 10.17 -16.29
CA ASP A 17 -7.51 10.74 -17.64
C ASP A 17 -7.60 9.69 -18.74
N LEU A 18 -7.03 8.50 -18.52
CA LEU A 18 -7.09 7.40 -19.47
C LEU A 18 -8.51 6.89 -19.63
N PHE A 19 -9.22 6.60 -18.53
CA PHE A 19 -10.59 6.07 -18.58
C PHE A 19 -11.61 7.11 -19.03
N ALA A 20 -11.42 8.39 -18.70
CA ALA A 20 -12.23 9.48 -19.23
C ALA A 20 -12.22 9.52 -20.76
N ARG A 21 -11.08 9.22 -21.41
CA ARG A 21 -10.97 9.13 -22.88
C ARG A 21 -11.79 7.99 -23.49
N PHE A 22 -12.14 6.98 -22.69
CA PHE A 22 -12.99 5.86 -23.11
C PHE A 22 -14.43 6.00 -22.60
N GLY A 23 -14.80 7.15 -22.01
CA GLY A 23 -16.14 7.37 -21.44
C GLY A 23 -16.41 6.57 -20.17
N CYS A 24 -15.36 6.13 -19.47
CA CYS A 24 -15.45 5.38 -18.23
C CYS A 24 -15.13 6.30 -17.03
N GLU A 25 -15.95 6.22 -15.98
CA GLU A 25 -15.75 6.94 -14.72
C GLU A 25 -15.26 5.96 -13.63
N ILE A 26 -14.25 6.35 -12.86
CA ILE A 26 -13.76 5.56 -11.73
C ILE A 26 -14.64 5.87 -10.51
N LEU A 27 -15.51 4.94 -10.13
CA LEU A 27 -16.30 5.05 -8.90
C LEU A 27 -15.53 4.44 -7.72
N VAL A 28 -15.13 5.26 -6.74
CA VAL A 28 -14.49 4.77 -5.51
C VAL A 28 -15.57 4.27 -4.55
N VAL A 29 -15.77 2.95 -4.51
CA VAL A 29 -16.70 2.29 -3.56
C VAL A 29 -15.90 1.89 -2.33
N ASN A 30 -16.12 2.58 -1.22
CA ASN A 30 -15.40 2.35 0.02
C ASN A 30 -15.72 0.96 0.60
N LYS A 31 -14.73 0.06 0.67
CA LYS A 31 -14.75 -1.17 1.48
C LYS A 31 -13.32 -1.52 1.90
N ALA A 32 -12.84 -0.89 2.96
CA ALA A 32 -11.70 -1.37 3.73
C ALA A 32 -11.73 -0.69 5.10
N GLU A 33 -12.43 -1.29 6.05
CA GLU A 33 -12.32 -0.93 7.47
C GLU A 33 -11.34 -1.86 8.22
N ASP A 34 -10.69 -2.80 7.52
CA ASP A 34 -9.95 -3.89 8.15
C ASP A 34 -8.44 -3.61 8.36
N MET A 35 -7.87 -2.57 7.75
CA MET A 35 -6.45 -2.20 7.93
C MET A 35 -6.31 -0.70 8.19
N SER A 36 -5.39 -0.34 9.09
CA SER A 36 -5.07 1.07 9.34
C SER A 36 -4.36 1.69 8.12
N PRO A 37 -4.49 3.01 7.92
CA PRO A 37 -3.79 3.71 6.82
C PRO A 37 -2.27 3.50 6.83
N ALA A 38 -1.68 3.31 8.01
CA ALA A 38 -0.25 3.03 8.18
C ALA A 38 0.12 1.63 7.69
N GLU A 39 -0.69 0.62 7.98
CA GLU A 39 -0.47 -0.75 7.53
C GLU A 39 -0.65 -0.88 6.00
N GLU A 40 -1.63 -0.18 5.43
CA GLU A 40 -1.82 -0.14 3.97
C GLU A 40 -0.57 0.44 3.27
N LEU A 41 0.00 1.53 3.82
CA LEU A 41 1.22 2.15 3.29
C LEU A 41 2.44 1.24 3.43
N ALA A 42 2.56 0.51 4.55
CA ALA A 42 3.64 -0.45 4.76
C ALA A 42 3.58 -1.59 3.74
N GLU A 43 2.38 -2.16 3.49
CA GLU A 43 2.21 -3.22 2.50
C GLU A 43 2.53 -2.75 1.07
N ASP A 44 2.13 -1.54 0.69
CA ASP A 44 2.47 -1.01 -0.63
C ASP A 44 3.97 -0.78 -0.82
N LEU A 45 4.67 -0.30 0.21
CA LEU A 45 6.12 -0.18 0.18
C LEU A 45 6.79 -1.55 0.02
N ILE A 46 6.31 -2.57 0.74
CA ILE A 46 6.81 -3.94 0.60
C ILE A 46 6.60 -4.45 -0.83
N ASN A 47 5.43 -4.20 -1.43
CA ASN A 47 5.11 -4.59 -2.80
C ASN A 47 6.02 -3.90 -3.83
N ILE A 48 6.29 -2.61 -3.66
CA ILE A 48 7.22 -1.85 -4.51
C ILE A 48 8.64 -2.45 -4.41
N VAL A 49 9.14 -2.65 -3.18
CA VAL A 49 10.46 -3.23 -2.95
C VAL A 49 10.56 -4.63 -3.55
N GLN A 50 9.54 -5.47 -3.37
CA GLN A 50 9.49 -6.80 -3.96
C GLN A 50 9.56 -6.76 -5.48
N HIS A 51 8.81 -5.86 -6.13
CA HIS A 51 8.85 -5.71 -7.58
C HIS A 51 10.27 -5.37 -8.08
N PHE A 52 10.92 -4.39 -7.45
CA PHE A 52 12.29 -4.01 -7.80
C PHE A 52 13.30 -5.10 -7.46
N ALA A 53 13.16 -5.80 -6.34
CA ALA A 53 14.03 -6.90 -5.95
C ALA A 53 13.98 -8.05 -6.96
N VAL A 54 12.77 -8.40 -7.43
CA VAL A 54 12.56 -9.38 -8.48
C VAL A 54 13.16 -8.91 -9.81
N LYS A 55 13.00 -7.65 -10.16
CA LYS A 55 13.54 -7.09 -11.41
C LYS A 55 15.08 -7.01 -11.41
N LEU A 56 15.69 -6.65 -10.29
CA LEU A 56 17.14 -6.47 -10.16
C LEU A 56 17.89 -7.78 -9.96
N TYR A 57 17.36 -8.67 -9.13
CA TYR A 57 18.05 -9.90 -8.75
C TYR A 57 17.47 -11.15 -9.43
N GLY A 58 16.22 -11.10 -9.91
CA GLY A 58 15.50 -12.25 -10.43
C GLY A 58 14.59 -12.90 -9.39
N SER A 59 13.41 -13.38 -9.83
CA SER A 59 12.30 -13.83 -8.98
C SER A 59 12.60 -15.01 -8.04
N ARG A 60 13.68 -15.75 -8.30
CA ARG A 60 14.09 -16.93 -7.52
C ARG A 60 15.36 -16.73 -6.70
N THR A 61 15.91 -15.52 -6.66
CA THR A 61 17.16 -15.30 -5.92
C THR A 61 16.94 -15.15 -4.43
N TYR A 62 17.86 -15.74 -3.66
CA TYR A 62 17.93 -15.55 -2.21
C TYR A 62 18.02 -14.07 -1.83
N ARG A 63 18.74 -13.27 -2.62
CA ARG A 63 18.88 -11.82 -2.40
C ARG A 63 17.56 -11.08 -2.47
N ALA A 64 16.71 -11.38 -3.46
CA ALA A 64 15.38 -10.75 -3.56
C ALA A 64 14.52 -11.08 -2.34
N ARG A 65 14.49 -12.36 -1.93
CA ARG A 65 13.73 -12.81 -0.76
C ARG A 65 14.25 -12.20 0.54
N LYS A 66 15.58 -12.14 0.71
CA LYS A 66 16.22 -11.55 1.90
C LYS A 66 15.90 -10.07 2.03
N LEU A 67 15.93 -9.33 0.92
CA LEU A 67 15.61 -7.89 0.92
C LEU A 67 14.16 -7.62 1.32
N THR A 68 13.20 -8.28 0.65
CA THR A 68 11.77 -8.10 0.99
C THR A 68 11.47 -8.52 2.42
N LYS A 69 12.09 -9.61 2.91
CA LYS A 69 11.93 -10.06 4.29
C LYS A 69 12.47 -9.05 5.30
N ALA A 70 13.67 -8.52 5.08
CA ALA A 70 14.27 -7.53 5.97
C ALA A 70 13.42 -6.25 6.05
N VAL A 71 12.92 -5.77 4.91
CA VAL A 71 12.04 -4.59 4.87
C VAL A 71 10.73 -4.85 5.60
N ARG A 72 10.13 -6.03 5.45
CA ARG A 72 8.91 -6.41 6.18
C ARG A 72 9.14 -6.45 7.69
N GLU A 73 10.26 -7.01 8.14
CA GLU A 73 10.61 -7.10 9.56
C GLU A 73 10.79 -5.71 10.20
N GLU A 74 11.51 -4.80 9.52
CA GLU A 74 11.70 -3.41 9.98
C GLU A 74 10.37 -2.63 10.04
N LEU A 75 9.52 -2.77 9.03
CA LEU A 75 8.22 -2.08 9.01
C LEU A 75 7.26 -2.64 10.06
N SER A 76 7.37 -3.92 10.42
CA SER A 76 6.60 -4.52 11.52
C SER A 76 7.12 -4.19 12.92
N GLY A 77 8.37 -3.73 13.05
CA GLY A 77 8.97 -3.32 14.32
C GLY A 77 8.64 -1.89 14.73
N ALA A 78 7.99 -1.11 13.86
CA ALA A 78 7.65 0.30 14.08
C ALA A 78 6.22 0.53 14.60
N THR A 79 5.45 -0.52 14.87
CA THR A 79 4.02 -0.43 15.28
C THR A 79 3.77 -0.41 16.79
N ASP A 80 4.81 -0.35 17.64
CA ASP A 80 4.68 -0.16 19.09
C ASP A 80 4.82 1.33 19.50
N ASP A 81 4.05 2.25 18.88
CA ASP A 81 3.83 3.59 19.44
C ASP A 81 2.43 3.66 20.09
N PRO A 82 2.33 3.88 21.41
CA PRO A 82 1.09 3.80 22.17
C PRO A 82 0.32 5.12 22.11
N THR A 83 -0.19 5.49 20.94
CA THR A 83 -1.24 6.53 20.87
C THR A 83 -2.58 5.87 20.56
N LYS A 84 -3.03 5.04 21.51
CA LYS A 84 -4.43 4.68 21.66
C LYS A 84 -5.14 5.92 22.21
N GLU A 85 -5.63 6.79 21.33
CA GLU A 85 -6.51 7.87 21.75
C GLU A 85 -7.82 7.23 22.28
N PRO A 86 -8.20 7.48 23.55
CA PRO A 86 -9.27 6.76 24.20
C PRO A 86 -10.63 7.23 23.70
N ALA A 87 -11.59 6.31 23.75
CA ALA A 87 -13.01 6.59 23.62
C ALA A 87 -13.41 7.85 24.41
N ALA A 88 -14.11 8.76 23.75
CA ALA A 88 -14.97 9.73 24.39
C ALA A 88 -16.34 9.67 23.73
N GLU A 89 -17.25 9.01 24.43
CA GLU A 89 -18.69 9.18 24.33
C GLU A 89 -19.05 10.67 24.33
N SER A 90 -19.99 11.08 23.46
CA SER A 90 -21.10 12.02 23.73
C SER A 90 -21.99 12.16 22.48
#